data_AF-A0A139PGK1-F1
#
_entry.id   AF-A0A139PGK1-F1
#
_cell.length_a   1.000
_cell.length_b   1.000
_cell.length_c   1.000
_cell.angle_alpha   90.00
_cell.angle_beta   90.00
_cell.angle_gamma   90.00
#
_symmetry.space_group_name_H-M   'P 1'
#
loop_
_entity.id
_entity.type
_entity.pdbx_description
1 polymer ?
#
loop_
_entity_poly.entity_id
_entity_poly.type
_entity_poly.pdbx_seq_one_letter_code
_entity_poly.pdbx_strand_id
1 'polypeptide(L)'
;MEDLPANASEAPTDKIYATGDSVVYYRKDGDTLEAATPDYEGYTKNFVQKILGEPENVLNDPKYLVETFSEKERENLVKLYQEGHLTDEQLRAFWAGAIDIAQATRFGQTYTVYIYKQGQVQLVFKEDNLIYITPNPEVLYFN
;
A
#
# COMPACT_ATOMS: atom_id res chain seq x y z
N MET A 1 20.81 8.95 2.40
CA MET A 1 19.41 8.51 2.29
C MET A 1 18.64 9.76 1.93
N GLU A 2 17.82 9.74 0.89
CA GLU A 2 16.91 10.87 0.68
C GLU A 2 15.94 10.86 1.86
N ASP A 3 15.87 11.97 2.60
CA ASP A 3 14.97 12.10 3.74
C ASP A 3 13.53 12.09 3.20
N LEU A 4 12.73 11.14 3.68
CA LEU A 4 11.31 11.09 3.35
C LEU A 4 10.61 12.33 3.94
N PRO A 5 9.56 12.84 3.28
CA PRO A 5 8.79 13.96 3.82
C PRO A 5 8.14 13.56 5.15
N ALA A 6 8.04 14.48 6.10
CA ALA A 6 7.41 14.18 7.39
C ALA A 6 5.92 13.79 7.24
N ASN A 7 5.24 14.35 6.23
CA ASN A 7 3.84 14.08 5.91
C ASN A 7 3.53 14.53 4.46
N ALA A 8 2.33 14.22 3.98
CA ALA A 8 1.89 14.53 2.61
C ALA A 8 2.02 16.01 2.21
N SER A 9 1.91 16.96 3.14
CA SER A 9 1.97 18.40 2.82
C SER A 9 3.39 18.89 2.51
N GLU A 10 4.40 18.11 2.91
CA GLU A 10 5.82 18.39 2.66
C GLU A 10 6.38 17.58 1.48
N ALA A 11 5.59 16.63 0.96
CA ALA A 11 5.96 15.79 -0.16
C ALA A 11 5.79 16.52 -1.52
N PRO A 12 6.61 16.19 -2.53
CA PRO A 12 6.27 16.49 -3.91
C PRO A 12 4.91 15.88 -4.30
N THR A 13 4.22 16.49 -5.26
CA THR A 13 2.86 16.09 -5.69
C THR A 13 2.84 15.37 -7.04
N ASP A 14 3.98 14.90 -7.54
CA ASP A 14 4.07 14.11 -8.78
C ASP A 14 3.69 12.63 -8.55
N LYS A 15 3.83 12.15 -7.31
CA LYS A 15 3.40 10.83 -6.84
C LYS A 15 3.22 10.83 -5.32
N ILE A 16 2.82 9.70 -4.75
CA ILE A 16 2.76 9.53 -3.30
C ILE A 16 4.16 9.18 -2.79
N TYR A 17 4.55 9.74 -1.65
CA TYR A 17 5.80 9.44 -0.97
C TYR A 17 5.47 8.77 0.36
N ALA A 18 6.19 7.70 0.71
CA ALA A 18 6.28 7.25 2.09
C ALA A 18 6.70 8.42 2.99
N THR A 19 6.29 8.39 4.25
CA THR A 19 6.45 9.52 5.18
C THR A 19 7.24 9.16 6.43
N GLY A 20 7.86 10.16 7.06
CA GLY A 20 8.60 10.00 8.31
C GLY A 20 9.79 9.04 8.18
N ASP A 21 10.09 8.31 9.26
CA ASP A 21 11.20 7.35 9.29
C ASP A 21 10.79 5.95 8.80
N SER A 22 9.79 5.88 7.90
CA SER A 22 9.22 4.64 7.38
C SER A 22 10.29 3.71 6.84
N VAL A 23 10.33 2.49 7.37
CA VAL A 23 11.20 1.41 6.90
C VAL A 23 10.38 0.25 6.39
N VAL A 24 10.76 -0.28 5.23
CA VAL A 24 10.22 -1.55 4.73
C VAL A 24 11.14 -2.66 5.17
N TYR A 25 10.63 -3.57 6.00
CA TYR A 25 11.38 -4.76 6.40
C TYR A 25 10.50 -5.97 6.52
N TYR A 26 11.12 -7.14 6.37
CA TYR A 26 10.51 -8.42 6.66
C TYR A 26 11.50 -9.32 7.38
N ARG A 27 11.16 -9.77 8.59
CA ARG A 27 11.95 -10.70 9.39
C ARG A 27 11.11 -11.91 9.76
N LYS A 28 11.70 -13.09 9.59
CA LYS A 28 11.18 -14.34 10.15
C LYS A 28 12.24 -14.94 11.06
N ASP A 29 11.93 -15.08 12.34
CA ASP A 29 12.79 -15.72 13.34
C ASP A 29 11.99 -16.79 14.10
N GLY A 30 12.26 -18.07 13.77
CA GLY A 30 11.46 -19.19 14.23
C GLY A 30 9.97 -19.04 13.85
N ASP A 31 9.12 -18.99 14.88
CA ASP A 31 7.67 -18.77 14.77
C ASP A 31 7.29 -17.28 14.73
N THR A 32 8.25 -16.37 14.93
CA THR A 32 8.00 -14.93 14.91
C THR A 32 8.12 -14.41 13.48
N LEU A 33 7.07 -13.74 13.00
CA LEU A 33 7.06 -13.01 11.74
C LEU A 33 6.81 -11.54 12.06
N GLU A 34 7.72 -10.68 11.60
CA GLU A 34 7.59 -9.23 11.67
C GLU A 34 7.71 -8.65 10.27
N ALA A 35 6.82 -7.73 9.93
CA ALA A 35 6.87 -6.97 8.70
C ALA A 35 6.44 -5.53 8.99
N ALA A 36 7.09 -4.58 8.33
CA ALA A 36 6.61 -3.20 8.30
C ALA A 36 6.47 -2.73 6.86
N THR A 37 5.35 -2.08 6.59
CA THR A 37 5.11 -1.29 5.38
C THR A 37 5.27 0.19 5.71
N PRO A 38 5.50 1.05 4.71
CA PRO A 38 5.65 2.49 4.97
C PRO A 38 4.37 3.13 5.53
N ASP A 39 4.57 4.21 6.26
CA ASP A 39 3.52 5.15 6.68
C ASP A 39 3.25 6.20 5.59
N TYR A 40 2.01 6.68 5.56
CA TYR A 40 1.52 7.66 4.59
C TYR A 40 0.80 8.82 5.30
N GLU A 41 1.44 9.40 6.31
CA GLU A 41 0.85 10.46 7.13
C GLU A 41 0.36 11.63 6.29
N GLY A 42 -0.90 12.03 6.49
CA GLY A 42 -1.53 13.13 5.78
C GLY A 42 -2.08 12.82 4.38
N TYR A 43 -1.84 11.61 3.84
CA TYR A 43 -2.44 11.20 2.56
C TYR A 43 -3.91 10.79 2.76
N THR A 44 -4.79 11.79 2.64
CA THR A 44 -6.25 11.58 2.63
C THR A 44 -6.75 11.17 1.25
N LYS A 45 -7.99 10.65 1.15
CA LYS A 45 -8.62 10.34 -0.15
C LYS A 45 -8.59 11.52 -1.12
N ASN A 46 -8.95 12.70 -0.62
CA ASN A 46 -8.91 13.94 -1.40
C ASN A 46 -7.48 14.34 -1.82
N PHE A 47 -6.49 14.13 -0.97
CA PHE A 47 -5.10 14.44 -1.29
C PHE A 47 -4.55 13.50 -2.37
N VAL A 48 -4.84 12.20 -2.23
CA VAL A 48 -4.48 11.18 -3.21
C VAL A 48 -5.10 11.48 -4.58
N GLN A 49 -6.39 11.84 -4.63
CA GLN A 49 -7.05 12.18 -5.89
C GLN A 49 -6.45 13.42 -6.58
N LYS A 50 -5.90 14.38 -5.81
CA LYS A 50 -5.18 15.52 -6.41
C LYS A 50 -3.89 15.10 -7.12
N ILE A 51 -3.25 14.02 -6.67
CA ILE A 51 -2.00 13.50 -7.23
C ILE A 51 -2.29 12.53 -8.38
N LEU A 52 -3.13 11.52 -8.11
CA LEU A 52 -3.35 10.39 -9.02
C LEU A 52 -4.60 10.54 -9.91
N GLY A 53 -5.43 11.55 -9.67
CA GLY A 53 -6.74 11.69 -10.29
C GLY A 53 -7.81 10.78 -9.65
N GLU A 54 -8.98 10.76 -10.27
CA GLU A 54 -10.08 9.90 -9.86
C GLU A 54 -9.73 8.42 -10.04
N PRO A 55 -10.05 7.54 -9.06
CA PRO A 55 -9.86 6.11 -9.22
C PRO A 55 -10.80 5.55 -10.29
N GLU A 56 -10.33 4.51 -10.98
CA GLU A 56 -11.14 3.78 -11.97
C GLU A 56 -12.30 3.04 -11.30
N ASN A 57 -12.11 2.62 -10.05
CA ASN A 57 -13.14 2.01 -9.23
C ASN A 57 -12.90 2.27 -7.73
N VAL A 58 -13.99 2.31 -6.96
CA VAL A 58 -13.98 2.46 -5.51
C VAL A 58 -14.77 1.29 -4.90
N LEU A 59 -14.10 0.48 -4.10
CA LEU A 59 -14.71 -0.69 -3.45
C LEU A 59 -14.72 -0.51 -1.94
N ASN A 60 -15.86 -0.83 -1.32
CA ASN A 60 -16.04 -0.88 0.13
C ASN A 60 -16.62 -2.23 0.58
N ASP A 61 -16.61 -3.23 -0.30
CA ASP A 61 -17.16 -4.56 -0.03
C ASP A 61 -16.15 -5.39 0.78
N PRO A 62 -16.46 -5.79 2.03
CA PRO A 62 -15.59 -6.66 2.81
C PRO A 62 -15.25 -7.97 2.09
N LYS A 63 -16.16 -8.48 1.24
CA LYS A 63 -15.92 -9.70 0.47
C LYS A 63 -14.74 -9.53 -0.49
N TYR A 64 -14.62 -8.37 -1.14
CA TYR A 64 -13.49 -8.07 -2.01
C TYR A 64 -12.16 -8.09 -1.25
N LEU A 65 -12.10 -7.42 -0.09
CA LEU A 65 -10.90 -7.36 0.75
C LEU A 65 -10.48 -8.75 1.25
N VAL A 66 -11.44 -9.61 1.56
CA VAL A 66 -11.21 -10.94 2.14
C VAL A 66 -10.86 -12.00 1.09
N GLU A 67 -11.53 -11.97 -0.07
CA GLU A 67 -11.47 -13.03 -1.09
C GLU A 67 -10.68 -12.64 -2.33
N THR A 68 -10.44 -11.34 -2.60
CA THR A 68 -9.88 -10.90 -3.89
C THR A 68 -8.67 -9.99 -3.76
N PHE A 69 -8.69 -9.02 -2.84
CA PHE A 69 -7.64 -8.02 -2.69
C PHE A 69 -6.26 -8.64 -2.51
N SER A 70 -6.13 -9.60 -1.58
CA SER A 70 -4.84 -10.25 -1.32
C SER A 70 -4.36 -11.03 -2.55
N GLU A 71 -5.18 -11.86 -3.18
CA GLU A 71 -4.74 -12.60 -4.37
C GLU A 71 -4.31 -11.65 -5.50
N LYS A 72 -5.08 -10.59 -5.73
CA LYS A 72 -4.77 -9.59 -6.76
C LYS A 72 -3.49 -8.84 -6.44
N GLU A 73 -3.30 -8.47 -5.18
CA GLU A 73 -2.12 -7.75 -4.76
C GLU A 73 -0.88 -8.62 -4.83
N ARG A 74 -0.98 -9.92 -4.53
CA ARG A 74 0.10 -10.87 -4.74
C ARG A 74 0.56 -10.90 -6.20
N GLU A 75 -0.37 -10.87 -7.16
CA GLU A 75 -0.04 -10.83 -8.59
C GLU A 75 0.73 -9.54 -8.95
N ASN A 76 0.23 -8.39 -8.48
CA ASN A 76 0.87 -7.09 -8.70
C ASN A 76 2.29 -7.06 -8.12
N LEU A 77 2.44 -7.52 -6.88
CA LEU A 77 3.71 -7.58 -6.17
C LEU A 77 4.72 -8.52 -6.85
N VAL A 78 4.29 -9.72 -7.25
CA VAL A 78 5.15 -10.68 -7.98
C VAL A 78 5.61 -10.10 -9.31
N LYS A 79 4.73 -9.40 -10.03
CA LYS A 79 5.09 -8.73 -11.28
C LYS A 79 6.16 -7.65 -11.04
N LEU A 80 5.95 -6.76 -10.07
CA LEU A 80 6.92 -5.70 -9.72
C LEU A 80 8.28 -6.28 -9.30
N TYR A 81 8.28 -7.39 -8.56
CA TYR A 81 9.51 -8.11 -8.22
C TYR A 81 10.22 -8.67 -9.45
N GLN A 82 9.49 -9.31 -10.37
CA GLN A 82 10.06 -9.84 -11.63
C GLN A 82 10.61 -8.74 -12.54
N GLU A 83 10.03 -7.54 -12.50
CA GLU A 83 10.48 -6.34 -13.21
C GLU A 83 11.67 -5.64 -12.53
N GLY A 84 12.09 -6.10 -11.34
CA GLY A 84 13.22 -5.57 -10.60
C GLY A 84 12.90 -4.30 -9.80
N HIS A 85 11.62 -3.99 -9.58
CA HIS A 85 11.17 -2.83 -8.81
C HIS A 85 11.12 -3.08 -7.30
N LEU A 86 11.11 -4.36 -6.88
CA LEU A 86 11.10 -4.75 -5.47
C LEU A 86 12.27 -5.68 -5.17
N THR A 87 12.83 -5.55 -3.98
CA THR A 87 13.62 -6.63 -3.38
C THR A 87 12.70 -7.74 -2.87
N ASP A 88 13.28 -8.91 -2.63
CA ASP A 88 12.59 -10.05 -2.03
C ASP A 88 12.07 -9.75 -0.60
N GLU A 89 12.76 -8.87 0.13
CA GLU A 89 12.31 -8.36 1.43
C GLU A 89 11.09 -7.44 1.30
N GLN A 90 11.15 -6.46 0.40
CA GLN A 90 10.04 -5.54 0.14
C GLN A 90 8.80 -6.31 -0.36
N LEU A 91 8.99 -7.26 -1.28
CA LEU A 91 7.92 -8.16 -1.75
C LEU A 91 7.18 -8.81 -0.58
N ARG A 92 7.92 -9.39 0.38
CA ARG A 92 7.33 -10.07 1.53
C ARG A 92 6.69 -9.11 2.53
N ALA A 93 7.29 -7.94 2.75
CA ALA A 93 6.75 -6.93 3.64
C ALA A 93 5.39 -6.40 3.15
N PHE A 94 5.30 -6.00 1.88
CA PHE A 94 4.04 -5.55 1.27
C PHE A 94 3.02 -6.69 1.17
N TRP A 95 3.47 -7.94 0.96
CA TRP A 95 2.56 -9.08 0.97
C TRP A 95 1.96 -9.35 2.34
N ALA A 96 2.77 -9.26 3.41
CA ALA A 96 2.30 -9.37 4.78
C ALA A 96 1.27 -8.27 5.11
N GLY A 97 1.52 -7.01 4.73
CA GLY A 97 0.57 -5.92 4.91
C GLY A 97 -0.78 -6.16 4.21
N ALA A 98 -0.76 -6.69 2.97
CA ALA A 98 -1.98 -7.03 2.26
C ALA A 98 -2.79 -8.15 2.95
N ILE A 99 -2.10 -9.16 3.49
CA ILE A 99 -2.71 -10.25 4.26
C ILE A 99 -3.31 -9.75 5.57
N ASP A 100 -2.62 -8.86 6.29
CA ASP A 100 -3.11 -8.29 7.54
C ASP A 100 -4.40 -7.50 7.35
N ILE A 101 -4.50 -6.73 6.26
CA ILE A 101 -5.74 -6.02 5.89
C ILE A 101 -6.89 -7.00 5.65
N ALA A 102 -6.66 -8.06 4.88
CA ALA A 102 -7.68 -9.09 4.63
C ALA A 102 -8.12 -9.78 5.93
N GLN A 103 -7.18 -10.08 6.82
CA GLN A 103 -7.46 -10.68 8.13
C GLN A 103 -8.23 -9.74 9.04
N ALA A 104 -7.79 -8.49 9.16
CA ALA A 104 -8.49 -7.47 9.95
C ALA A 104 -9.94 -7.26 9.46
N THR A 105 -10.16 -7.36 8.15
CA THR A 105 -11.50 -7.29 7.55
C THR A 105 -12.39 -8.46 8.00
N ARG A 106 -11.85 -9.68 8.11
CA ARG A 106 -12.57 -10.83 8.69
C ARG A 106 -12.99 -10.58 10.16
N PHE A 107 -12.26 -9.75 10.88
CA PHE A 107 -12.58 -9.33 12.25
C PHE A 107 -13.45 -8.07 12.34
N GLY A 108 -14.03 -7.62 11.23
CA GLY A 108 -15.00 -6.53 11.19
C GLY A 108 -14.41 -5.14 10.98
N GLN A 109 -13.10 -5.01 10.69
CA GLN A 109 -12.56 -3.73 10.21
C GLN A 109 -13.10 -3.42 8.80
N THR A 110 -13.34 -2.14 8.54
CA THR A 110 -13.84 -1.66 7.24
C THR A 110 -12.80 -0.79 6.57
N TYR A 111 -12.68 -0.94 5.26
CA TYR A 111 -11.73 -0.18 4.44
C TYR A 111 -12.39 0.27 3.14
N THR A 112 -11.83 1.32 2.55
CA THR A 112 -12.12 1.73 1.17
C THR A 112 -10.91 1.39 0.31
N VAL A 113 -11.13 0.72 -0.83
CA VAL A 113 -10.09 0.42 -1.81
C VAL A 113 -10.31 1.28 -3.05
N TYR A 114 -9.30 2.07 -3.41
CA TYR A 114 -9.22 2.76 -4.69
C TYR A 114 -8.40 1.93 -5.67
N ILE A 115 -8.96 1.71 -6.85
CA ILE A 115 -8.34 0.93 -7.92
C ILE A 115 -7.91 1.89 -9.03
N TYR A 116 -6.65 1.78 -9.43
CA TYR A 116 -6.04 2.50 -10.53
C TYR A 116 -5.34 1.54 -11.49
N LYS A 117 -5.02 2.03 -12.69
CA LYS A 117 -4.16 1.33 -13.67
C LYS A 117 -4.67 -0.09 -13.98
N GLN A 118 -5.97 -0.23 -14.21
CA GLN A 118 -6.65 -1.49 -14.52
C GLN A 118 -6.42 -2.58 -13.46
N GLY A 119 -6.39 -2.18 -12.17
CA GLY A 119 -6.17 -3.12 -11.05
C GLY A 119 -4.71 -3.40 -10.72
N GLN A 120 -3.76 -2.76 -11.42
CA GLN A 120 -2.33 -2.91 -11.14
C GLN A 120 -1.86 -2.04 -9.96
N VAL A 121 -2.67 -1.07 -9.53
CA VAL A 121 -2.41 -0.23 -8.37
C VAL A 121 -3.66 -0.20 -7.50
N GLN A 122 -3.50 -0.58 -6.25
CA GLN A 122 -4.56 -0.58 -5.25
C GLN A 122 -4.12 0.24 -4.04
N LEU A 123 -4.98 1.16 -3.61
CA LEU A 123 -4.78 1.97 -2.41
C LEU A 123 -5.87 1.61 -1.40
N VAL A 124 -5.48 1.29 -0.17
CA VAL A 124 -6.42 0.95 0.91
C VAL A 124 -6.43 2.08 1.93
N PHE A 125 -7.63 2.57 2.22
CA PHE A 125 -7.88 3.61 3.20
C PHE A 125 -8.61 3.04 4.40
N LYS A 126 -8.13 3.40 5.59
CA LYS A 126 -8.90 3.26 6.84
C LYS A 126 -9.52 4.62 7.15
N GLU A 127 -10.84 4.67 7.18
CA GLU A 127 -11.60 5.93 7.20
C GLU A 127 -11.20 6.82 6.01
N ASP A 128 -10.45 7.90 6.25
CA ASP A 128 -9.96 8.80 5.22
C ASP A 128 -8.44 8.67 4.97
N ASN A 129 -7.71 7.92 5.80
CA ASN A 129 -6.25 7.87 5.76
C ASN A 129 -5.74 6.68 4.95
N LEU A 130 -4.77 6.92 4.07
CA LEU A 130 -4.07 5.88 3.32
C LEU A 130 -3.24 5.03 4.30
N ILE A 131 -3.44 3.71 4.27
CA ILE A 131 -2.70 2.75 5.10
C ILE A 131 -1.90 1.75 4.28
N TYR A 132 -2.18 1.64 2.98
CA TYR A 132 -1.52 0.72 2.08
C TYR A 132 -1.64 1.21 0.65
N ILE A 133 -0.58 1.03 -0.13
CA ILE A 133 -0.56 1.27 -1.56
C ILE A 133 0.33 0.20 -2.22
N THR A 134 -0.10 -0.34 -3.36
CA THR A 134 0.75 -1.18 -4.20
C THR A 134 2.06 -0.44 -4.50
N PRO A 135 3.24 -1.04 -4.25
CA PRO A 135 4.53 -0.35 -4.35
C PRO A 135 5.03 -0.20 -5.80
N ASN A 136 4.17 0.34 -6.66
CA ASN A 136 4.49 0.62 -8.05
C ASN A 136 5.22 1.97 -8.16
N PRO A 137 6.44 2.02 -8.73
CA PRO A 137 7.26 3.23 -8.78
C PRO A 137 6.66 4.37 -9.62
N GLU A 138 5.66 4.10 -10.47
CA GLU A 138 4.92 5.15 -11.17
C GLU A 138 4.10 6.03 -10.23
N VAL A 139 3.66 5.50 -9.08
CA VAL A 139 2.70 6.15 -8.18
C VAL A 139 3.20 6.26 -6.73
N LEU A 140 4.24 5.51 -6.36
CA LEU A 140 4.81 5.49 -5.01
C LEU A 140 6.32 5.67 -5.06
N TYR A 141 6.85 6.52 -4.17
CA TYR A 141 8.25 6.54 -3.76
C TYR A 141 8.35 6.05 -2.31
N PHE A 142 9.30 5.16 -2.02
CA PHE A 142 9.60 4.67 -0.68
C PHE A 142 11.07 4.20 -0.59
N ASN A 143 11.60 4.13 0.63
CA ASN A 143 12.97 3.69 0.93
C ASN A 143 13.09 2.17 1.13
#